data_AF-A0A2E4GKP5-F1
#
_entry.id   AF-A0A2E4GKP5-F1
#
_cell.length_a   1.000
_cell.length_b   1.000
_cell.length_c   1.000
_cell.angle_alpha   90.00
_cell.angle_beta   90.00
_cell.angle_gamma   90.00
#
_symmetry.space_group_name_H-M   'P 1'
#
loop_
_entity.id
_entity.type
_entity.pdbx_description
1 polymer ?
#
loop_
_entity_poly.entity_id
_entity_poly.type
_entity_poly.pdbx_seq_one_letter_code
_entity_poly.pdbx_strand_id
1 'polypeptide(L)' 'MVRKNISEETILGLAEEVADLSISKDEIGARAEVMESIMKNIASLRDLPLKEVEPALTYKPIEPKKG' A
#
# COMPACT_ATOMS: atom_id res chain seq x y z
N MET A 1 -1.51 -7.30 -17.31
CA MET A 1 -2.60 -6.66 -16.55
C MET A 1 -2.19 -5.23 -16.26
N VAL A 2 -2.95 -4.24 -16.76
CA VAL A 2 -2.63 -2.81 -16.55
C VAL A 2 -3.10 -2.40 -15.16
N ARG A 3 -2.28 -1.66 -14.40
CA ARG A 3 -2.64 -1.18 -13.06
C ARG A 3 -3.73 -0.11 -13.18
N LYS A 4 -4.66 -0.07 -12.23
CA LYS A 4 -5.57 1.07 -12.05
C LYS A 4 -4.85 2.12 -11.20
N ASN A 5 -5.06 3.40 -11.53
CA ASN A 5 -4.54 4.51 -10.72
C ASN A 5 -5.20 4.51 -9.33
N ILE A 6 -4.50 5.02 -8.33
CA ILE A 6 -5.06 5.28 -7.00
C ILE A 6 -6.16 6.35 -7.11
N SER A 7 -7.36 6.02 -6.63
CA SER A 7 -8.50 6.94 -6.58
C SER A 7 -8.65 7.60 -5.21
N GLU A 8 -9.42 8.70 -5.16
CA GLU A 8 -9.84 9.33 -3.91
C GLU A 8 -10.58 8.36 -2.97
N GLU A 9 -11.46 7.53 -3.54
CA GLU A 9 -12.16 6.46 -2.81
C GLU A 9 -11.20 5.47 -2.14
N THR A 10 -10.09 5.16 -2.81
CA THR A 10 -9.05 4.28 -2.23
C THR A 10 -8.39 4.95 -1.02
N ILE A 11 -8.12 6.26 -1.10
CA ILE A 11 -7.53 7.01 0.02
C ILE A 11 -8.51 7.10 1.19
N LEU A 12 -9.80 7.31 0.92
CA LEU A 12 -10.85 7.30 1.94
C LEU A 12 -10.94 5.96 2.67
N GLY A 13 -11.03 4.86 1.93
CA GLY A 13 -11.08 3.52 2.54
C GLY A 13 -9.83 3.20 3.38
N LEU A 14 -8.65 3.64 2.93
CA LEU A 14 -7.41 3.50 3.72
C LEU A 14 -7.45 4.35 5.00
N ALA A 15 -7.99 5.56 4.94
CA ALA A 15 -8.13 6.42 6.11
C ALA A 15 -9.12 5.85 7.14
N GLU A 16 -10.17 5.17 6.68
CA GLU A 16 -11.12 4.47 7.55
C GLU A 16 -10.51 3.22 8.20
N GLU A 17 -9.66 2.49 7.49
CA GLU A 17 -8.98 1.29 8.01
C GLU A 17 -7.83 1.64 8.97
N VAL A 18 -7.11 2.72 8.71
CA VAL A 18 -6.05 3.24 9.60
C VAL A 18 -6.70 4.11 10.66
N ALA A 19 -7.04 3.50 11.81
CA ALA A 19 -7.60 4.22 12.95
C ALA A 19 -6.82 5.52 13.27
N ASP A 20 -7.56 6.59 13.58
CA ASP A 20 -7.10 7.95 13.88
C ASP A 20 -6.64 8.85 12.72
N LEU A 21 -6.85 8.49 11.44
CA LEU A 21 -6.52 9.38 10.33
C LEU A 21 -7.75 10.15 9.80
N SER A 22 -8.03 11.32 10.36
CA SER A 22 -9.02 12.25 9.77
C SER A 22 -8.40 12.99 8.57
N ILE A 23 -8.91 12.75 7.36
CA ILE A 23 -8.48 13.46 6.14
C ILE A 23 -9.59 14.41 5.69
N SER A 24 -9.23 15.67 5.41
CA SER A 24 -10.13 16.66 4.82
C SER A 24 -10.31 16.40 3.32
N LYS A 25 -11.46 16.78 2.73
CA LYS A 25 -11.73 16.53 1.31
C LYS A 25 -10.67 17.10 0.37
N ASP A 26 -10.14 18.28 0.70
CA ASP A 26 -9.12 18.97 -0.09
C ASP A 26 -7.77 18.24 -0.08
N GLU A 27 -7.50 17.44 0.95
CA GLU A 27 -6.29 16.62 1.05
C GLU A 27 -6.39 15.29 0.32
N ILE A 28 -7.60 14.77 0.06
CA ILE A 28 -7.79 13.43 -0.52
C ILE A 28 -7.19 13.36 -1.93
N GLY A 29 -7.52 14.32 -2.78
CA GLY A 29 -7.01 14.37 -4.17
C GLY A 29 -5.49 14.48 -4.20
N ALA A 30 -4.92 15.38 -3.41
CA ALA A 30 -3.47 15.54 -3.30
C ALA A 30 -2.79 14.26 -2.81
N ARG A 31 -3.38 13.56 -1.82
CA ARG A 31 -2.85 12.28 -1.32
C ARG A 31 -2.95 11.16 -2.35
N ALA A 32 -4.01 11.12 -3.16
CA ALA A 32 -4.14 10.14 -4.25
C ALA A 32 -3.01 10.32 -5.28
N GLU A 33 -2.71 11.57 -5.67
CA GLU A 33 -1.61 11.88 -6.59
C GLU A 33 -0.24 11.49 -6.03
N VAL A 34 0.03 11.85 -4.77
CA VAL A 34 1.28 11.49 -4.09
C VAL A 34 1.43 9.97 -3.98
N MET A 35 0.37 9.27 -3.59
CA MET A 35 0.39 7.81 -3.47
C MET A 35 0.61 7.14 -4.82
N GLU A 36 0.00 7.64 -5.89
CA GLU A 36 0.22 7.12 -7.24
C GLU A 36 1.69 7.30 -7.68
N SER A 37 2.30 8.43 -7.36
CA SER A 37 3.73 8.67 -7.62
C SER A 37 4.63 7.66 -6.90
N ILE A 38 4.35 7.41 -5.61
CA ILE A 38 5.06 6.39 -4.81
C ILE A 38 4.88 5.00 -5.42
N MET A 39 3.65 4.64 -5.81
CA MET A 39 3.34 3.33 -6.37
C MET A 39 3.99 3.08 -7.73
N LYS A 40 4.17 4.13 -8.55
CA LYS A 40 4.96 4.07 -9.80
C LYS A 40 6.43 3.78 -9.50
N ASN A 41 7.02 4.44 -8.49
CA ASN A 41 8.40 4.18 -8.09
C ASN A 41 8.56 2.75 -7.56
N ILE A 42 7.64 2.26 -6.72
CA ILE A 42 7.65 0.88 -6.22
C ILE A 42 7.46 -0.13 -7.37
N ALA A 43 6.71 0.21 -8.40
CA ALA A 43 6.51 -0.68 -9.54
C ALA A 43 7.84 -1.06 -10.20
N SER A 44 8.81 -0.14 -10.26
CA SER A 44 10.16 -0.41 -10.79
C SER A 44 10.92 -1.49 -10.03
N LEU A 45 10.62 -1.68 -8.74
CA LEU A 45 11.24 -2.72 -7.91
C LEU A 45 10.80 -4.14 -8.33
N ARG A 46 9.68 -4.26 -9.06
CA ARG A 46 9.20 -5.56 -9.57
C ARG A 46 10.07 -6.12 -10.69
N ASP A 47 10.84 -5.26 -11.35
CA ASP A 47 11.72 -5.65 -12.45
C ASP A 47 13.09 -6.13 -11.96
N LEU A 48 13.33 -6.08 -10.64
CA LEU A 48 14.57 -6.57 -10.05
C LEU A 48 14.69 -8.10 -10.20
N PRO A 49 15.87 -8.62 -10.57
CA PRO A 49 16.11 -10.05 -10.74
C PRO A 49 16.27 -10.74 -9.39
N LEU A 50 15.16 -10.98 -8.68
CA LEU A 50 15.14 -11.54 -7.32
C LEU A 50 15.13 -13.07 -7.26
N LYS A 51 15.23 -13.78 -8.40
CA LYS A 51 15.06 -15.26 -8.47
C LYS A 51 15.98 -16.06 -7.55
N GLU A 52 17.18 -15.54 -7.26
CA GLU A 52 18.20 -16.22 -6.45
C GLU A 52 18.39 -15.55 -5.07
N VAL A 53 17.49 -14.64 -4.68
CA VAL A 53 17.59 -13.89 -3.42
C VAL A 53 16.60 -14.46 -2.42
N GLU A 54 17.12 -15.14 -1.39
CA GLU A 54 16.32 -15.57 -0.24
C GLU A 54 15.76 -14.35 0.51
N PRO A 55 14.44 -14.31 0.82
CA PRO A 55 13.86 -13.23 1.59
C PRO A 55 14.47 -13.17 3.00
N ALA A 56 14.92 -11.98 3.41
CA ALA A 56 15.53 -11.79 4.74
C ALA A 56 14.56 -12.07 5.91
N LEU A 57 13.25 -11.93 5.68
CA LEU A 57 12.20 -12.17 6.65
C LEU A 57 11.04 -12.88 5.99
N THR A 58 10.64 -14.02 6.54
CA THR A 58 9.42 -14.72 6.16
C THR A 58 8.37 -14.48 7.22
N TYR A 59 7.23 -13.88 6.86
CA TYR A 59 6.11 -13.76 7.77
C TYR A 59 5.56 -15.16 8.08
N LYS A 60 5.58 -15.56 9.35
CA LYS A 60 4.83 -16.70 9.87
C LYS A 60 3.66 -16.16 10.71
N PRO A 61 2.40 -16.33 10.26
CA PRO A 61 1.26 -15.97 11.09
C PRO A 61 1.34 -16.76 12.40
N ILE A 62 1.21 -16.06 13.52
CA ILE A 62 1.14 -16.69 14.84
C ILE A 62 -0.32 -17.07 15.05
N GLU A 63 -0.61 -18.35 15.26
CA GLU A 63 -1.97 -18.75 15.60
C GLU A 63 -2.37 -18.10 16.94
N PRO A 64 -3.56 -17.48 17.03
CA PRO A 64 -4.02 -16.89 18.27
C PRO A 64 -4.12 -17.98 19.32
N LYS A 65 -3.42 -17.81 20.45
CA LYS A 65 -3.61 -18.67 21.63
C LYS A 65 -5.07 -18.53 22.04
N LYS A 66 -5.86 -19.58 21.82
CA LYS A 66 -7.18 -19.72 22.44
C LYS A 66 -6.99 -19.58 23.96
N GLY A 67 -7.75 -18.67 24.55
CA GLY A 67 -7.77 -18.41 26.00
C GLY A 67 -8.24 -19.60 26.81
#